data_AF-A0A1I3EMK3-F1
#
_entry.id   AF-A0A1I3EMK3-F1
#
_cell.length_a   1.000
_cell.length_b   1.000
_cell.length_c   1.000
_cell.angle_alpha   90.00
_cell.angle_beta   90.00
_cell.angle_gamma   90.00
#
_symmetry.space_group_name_H-M   'P 1'
#
loop_
_entity.id
_entity.type
_entity.pdbx_description
1 polymer ?
#
loop_
_entity_poly.entity_id
_entity_poly.type
_entity_poly.pdbx_seq_one_letter_code
_entity_poly.pdbx_strand_id
1 'polypeptide(L)'
;MSTWYILDPMNRIVAAGGDWDAFADENDSPSASVENVVGRSLEEYVSGLETQLYLSSLFQLCREAETAHSFLYRCDAPWMARLFQMRIEPGEKPGELRVIHELIRSRAAGDAKELVDAAAAEVSGAPRCSICNAVKLGDVWHDVYARPEKKFFVSGYALCPSCSQHDPARQDDKMLRIFDAVPARSDR
;
A
#
# COMPACT_ATOMS: atom_id res chain seq x y z
N MET A 1 8.86 12.63 -1.26
CA MET A 1 9.35 11.38 -1.85
C MET A 1 8.35 10.91 -2.90
N SER A 2 8.84 10.57 -4.08
CA SER A 2 8.03 10.11 -5.22
C SER A 2 8.75 8.98 -5.94
N THR A 3 8.06 7.86 -6.15
CA THR A 3 8.58 6.71 -6.90
C THR A 3 7.66 6.41 -8.06
N TRP A 4 8.19 5.83 -9.13
CA TRP A 4 7.38 5.43 -10.27
C TRP A 4 7.91 4.17 -10.94
N TYR A 5 7.03 3.49 -11.66
CA TYR A 5 7.39 2.40 -12.56
C TYR A 5 6.49 2.39 -13.80
N ILE A 6 6.96 1.71 -14.84
CA ILE A 6 6.21 1.48 -16.07
C ILE A 6 5.87 0.00 -16.14
N LEU A 7 4.59 -0.29 -16.41
CA LEU A 7 4.10 -1.63 -16.69
C LEU A 7 3.90 -1.81 -18.19
N ASP A 8 4.33 -2.95 -18.72
CA ASP A 8 3.92 -3.40 -20.05
C ASP A 8 2.46 -3.92 -20.05
N PRO A 9 1.89 -4.32 -21.21
CA PRO A 9 0.54 -4.85 -21.28
C PRO A 9 0.30 -6.14 -20.47
N MET A 10 1.36 -6.83 -20.03
CA MET A 10 1.32 -8.04 -19.22
C MET A 10 1.64 -7.77 -17.75
N ASN A 11 1.60 -6.51 -17.31
CA ASN A 11 1.93 -6.06 -15.96
C ASN A 11 3.36 -6.42 -15.49
N ARG A 12 4.32 -6.50 -16.42
CA ARG A 12 5.74 -6.59 -16.07
C ARG A 12 6.32 -5.19 -15.93
N ILE A 13 7.17 -5.03 -14.92
CA ILE A 13 7.89 -3.78 -14.67
C ILE A 13 8.98 -3.64 -15.73
N VAL A 14 8.86 -2.67 -16.64
CA VAL A 14 9.86 -2.45 -17.72
C VAL A 14 10.80 -1.27 -17.42
N ALA A 15 10.42 -0.41 -16.48
CA ALA A 15 11.26 0.66 -15.97
C ALA A 15 10.78 1.06 -14.56
N ALA A 16 11.67 1.57 -13.73
CA ALA A 16 11.36 2.18 -12.45
C ALA A 16 12.31 3.34 -12.16
N GLY A 17 11.91 4.27 -11.29
CA GLY A 17 12.74 5.42 -10.94
C GLY A 17 12.11 6.36 -9.93
N GLY A 18 12.65 7.58 -9.87
CA GLY A 18 12.39 8.52 -8.78
C GLY A 18 13.23 8.15 -7.56
N ASP A 19 12.64 8.22 -6.38
CA ASP A 19 13.28 7.89 -5.10
C ASP A 19 13.24 6.37 -4.80
N TRP A 20 13.10 5.50 -5.82
CA TRP A 20 12.78 4.08 -5.65
C TRP A 20 13.80 3.33 -4.79
N ASP A 21 15.08 3.39 -5.14
CA ASP A 21 16.13 2.67 -4.40
C ASP A 21 16.31 3.23 -2.99
N ALA A 22 16.25 4.56 -2.83
CA ALA A 22 16.27 5.19 -1.52
C ALA A 22 15.10 4.73 -0.64
N PHE A 23 13.90 4.60 -1.22
CA PHE A 23 12.74 4.05 -0.51
C PHE A 23 12.92 2.57 -0.17
N ALA A 24 13.48 1.75 -1.07
CA ALA A 24 13.74 0.34 -0.80
C ALA A 24 14.74 0.18 0.36
N ASP A 25 15.79 0.99 0.39
CA ASP A 25 16.80 1.03 1.46
C ASP A 25 16.19 1.49 2.78
N GLU A 26 15.38 2.56 2.79
CA GLU A 26 14.69 3.05 4.00
C GLU A 26 13.73 2.03 4.63
N ASN A 27 13.25 1.06 3.86
CA ASN A 27 12.35 0.00 4.34
C ASN A 27 13.09 -1.36 4.48
N ASP A 28 14.43 -1.36 4.60
CA ASP A 28 15.27 -2.56 4.77
C ASP A 28 14.98 -3.67 3.75
N SER A 29 14.68 -3.28 2.50
CA SER A 29 14.23 -4.17 1.43
C SER A 29 15.12 -4.08 0.18
N PRO A 30 16.43 -4.33 0.28
CA PRO A 30 17.36 -4.16 -0.85
C PRO A 30 17.06 -5.09 -2.05
N SER A 31 16.38 -6.21 -1.82
CA SER A 31 15.89 -7.09 -2.90
C SER A 31 14.79 -6.45 -3.76
N ALA A 32 14.27 -5.29 -3.36
CA ALA A 32 13.28 -4.50 -4.08
C ALA A 32 13.90 -3.32 -4.84
N SER A 33 15.22 -3.22 -4.97
CA SER A 33 15.88 -2.20 -5.80
C SER A 33 15.48 -2.29 -7.28
N VAL A 34 15.63 -1.19 -8.02
CA VAL A 34 15.28 -1.09 -9.45
C VAL A 34 15.89 -2.23 -10.27
N GLU A 35 17.18 -2.52 -10.03
CA GLU A 35 17.90 -3.60 -10.70
C GLU A 35 17.28 -4.99 -10.50
N ASN A 36 16.60 -5.21 -9.37
CA ASN A 36 16.04 -6.51 -9.00
C ASN A 36 14.58 -6.66 -9.44
N VAL A 37 13.85 -5.55 -9.64
CA VAL A 37 12.42 -5.55 -9.99
C VAL A 37 12.16 -5.38 -11.49
N VAL A 38 13.06 -4.74 -12.25
CA VAL A 38 12.88 -4.57 -13.70
C VAL A 38 12.96 -5.92 -14.41
N GLY A 39 12.01 -6.17 -15.31
CA GLY A 39 11.80 -7.41 -16.04
C GLY A 39 10.87 -8.42 -15.33
N ARG A 40 10.51 -8.16 -14.08
CA ARG A 40 9.66 -9.05 -13.26
C ARG A 40 8.19 -8.71 -13.36
N SER A 41 7.33 -9.69 -13.07
CA SER A 41 5.89 -9.44 -12.92
C SER A 41 5.64 -8.64 -11.65
N LEU A 42 4.76 -7.63 -11.70
CA LEU A 42 4.34 -6.91 -10.50
C LEU A 42 3.72 -7.85 -9.44
N GLU A 43 3.05 -8.91 -9.89
CA GLU A 43 2.40 -9.91 -9.02
C GLU A 43 3.40 -10.63 -8.10
N GLU A 44 4.68 -10.70 -8.48
CA GLU A 44 5.75 -11.28 -7.63
C GLU A 44 5.97 -10.44 -6.35
N TYR A 45 5.60 -9.16 -6.36
CA TYR A 45 5.81 -8.22 -5.25
C TYR A 45 4.53 -7.82 -4.52
N VAL A 46 3.36 -8.09 -5.09
CA VAL A 46 2.06 -7.81 -4.47
C VAL A 46 1.55 -9.06 -3.80
N SER A 47 1.52 -9.06 -2.46
CA SER A 47 0.95 -10.15 -1.67
C SER A 47 -0.57 -10.09 -1.60
N GLY A 48 -1.23 -11.25 -1.64
CA GLY A 48 -2.68 -11.40 -1.48
C GLY A 48 -3.45 -11.35 -2.79
N LEU A 49 -4.20 -12.42 -3.08
CA LEU A 49 -4.95 -12.58 -4.33
C LEU A 49 -5.96 -11.44 -4.54
N GLU A 50 -6.66 -11.02 -3.49
CA GLU A 50 -7.64 -9.94 -3.55
C GLU A 50 -6.99 -8.61 -3.98
N THR A 51 -5.80 -8.33 -3.45
CA THR A 51 -5.03 -7.11 -3.79
C THR A 51 -4.49 -7.19 -5.21
N GLN A 52 -3.98 -8.34 -5.64
CA GLN A 52 -3.54 -8.56 -7.02
C GLN A 52 -4.69 -8.34 -8.01
N LEU A 53 -5.86 -8.96 -7.77
CA LEU A 53 -7.05 -8.81 -8.63
C LEU A 53 -7.55 -7.37 -8.68
N TYR A 54 -7.53 -6.68 -7.54
CA TYR A 54 -7.91 -5.27 -7.44
C TYR A 54 -7.00 -4.38 -8.29
N LEU A 55 -5.68 -4.50 -8.15
CA LEU A 55 -4.73 -3.71 -8.94
C LEU A 55 -4.84 -4.05 -10.43
N SER A 56 -4.92 -5.33 -10.79
CA SER A 56 -5.11 -5.75 -12.18
C SER A 56 -6.38 -5.18 -12.80
N SER A 57 -7.46 -5.09 -12.04
CA SER A 57 -8.72 -4.47 -12.50
C SER A 57 -8.57 -2.97 -12.75
N LEU A 58 -7.84 -2.26 -11.88
CA LEU A 58 -7.55 -0.83 -12.06
C LEU A 58 -6.64 -0.55 -13.26
N PHE A 59 -5.62 -1.39 -13.46
CA PHE A 59 -4.75 -1.31 -14.63
C PHE A 59 -5.53 -1.56 -15.91
N GLN A 60 -6.40 -2.58 -15.93
CA GLN A 60 -7.24 -2.86 -17.09
C GLN A 60 -8.18 -1.69 -17.39
N LEU A 61 -8.85 -1.14 -16.37
CA LEU A 61 -9.72 0.03 -16.51
C LEU A 61 -8.98 1.23 -17.10
N CYS A 62 -7.77 1.52 -16.60
CA CYS A 62 -6.93 2.61 -17.10
C CYS A 62 -6.53 2.40 -18.57
N ARG A 63 -6.23 1.16 -18.98
CA ARG A 63 -5.91 0.83 -20.38
C ARG A 63 -7.11 0.99 -21.30
N GLU A 64 -8.27 0.52 -20.87
CA GLU A 64 -9.51 0.56 -21.67
C GLU A 64 -10.07 1.97 -21.82
N ALA A 65 -10.05 2.75 -20.73
CA ALA A 65 -10.58 4.11 -20.73
C ALA A 65 -9.58 5.14 -21.27
N GLU A 66 -8.27 4.80 -21.34
CA GLU A 66 -7.17 5.71 -21.64
C GLU A 66 -7.18 6.97 -20.75
N THR A 67 -7.70 6.84 -19.52
CA THR A 67 -7.81 7.92 -18.54
C THR A 67 -7.00 7.60 -17.30
N ALA A 68 -6.38 8.63 -16.72
CA ALA A 68 -5.69 8.48 -15.45
C ALA A 68 -6.66 8.14 -14.31
N HIS A 69 -6.23 7.25 -13.42
CA HIS A 69 -6.90 6.92 -12.17
C HIS A 69 -5.98 7.20 -10.99
N SER A 70 -6.53 7.77 -9.92
CA SER A 70 -5.76 7.99 -8.69
C SER A 70 -6.56 7.66 -7.46
N PHE A 71 -5.88 7.20 -6.42
CA PHE A 71 -6.49 6.98 -5.11
C PHE A 71 -5.46 7.05 -3.99
N LEU A 72 -5.92 7.40 -2.80
CA LEU A 72 -5.13 7.38 -1.59
C LEU A 72 -5.07 5.97 -0.98
N TYR A 73 -3.94 5.67 -0.35
CA TYR A 73 -3.72 4.46 0.44
C TYR A 73 -2.66 4.68 1.53
N ARG A 74 -2.62 3.78 2.52
CA ARG A 74 -1.62 3.76 3.58
C ARG A 74 -0.49 2.79 3.25
N CYS A 75 0.74 3.23 3.51
CA CYS A 75 1.94 2.41 3.38
C CYS A 75 2.80 2.61 4.63
N ASP A 76 2.29 2.22 5.80
CA ASP A 76 2.96 2.52 7.07
C ASP A 76 4.28 1.74 7.24
N ALA A 77 5.27 2.40 7.85
CA ALA A 77 6.44 1.74 8.42
C ALA A 77 6.19 1.45 9.92
N PRO A 78 6.99 0.60 10.58
CA PRO A 78 6.74 0.22 11.98
C PRO A 78 6.63 1.41 12.96
N TRP A 79 7.33 2.52 12.68
CA TRP A 79 7.36 3.74 13.50
C TRP A 79 6.66 4.95 12.85
N MET A 80 6.00 4.77 11.69
CA MET A 80 5.49 5.90 10.91
C MET A 80 4.26 5.54 10.12
N ALA A 81 3.18 6.30 10.31
CA ALA A 81 2.04 6.25 9.41
C ALA A 81 2.35 7.09 8.16
N ARG A 82 2.07 6.55 6.96
CA ARG A 82 2.31 7.25 5.68
C ARG A 82 1.06 7.16 4.80
N LEU A 83 0.59 8.31 4.34
CA LEU A 83 -0.46 8.44 3.35
C LEU A 83 0.17 8.72 1.99
N PHE A 84 -0.07 7.82 1.05
CA PHE A 84 0.37 7.95 -0.34
C PHE A 84 -0.81 8.15 -1.28
N GLN A 85 -0.54 8.80 -2.41
CA GLN A 85 -1.39 8.74 -3.59
C GLN A 85 -0.73 7.80 -4.60
N MET A 86 -1.48 6.80 -5.06
CA MET A 86 -1.16 6.07 -6.27
C MET A 86 -1.86 6.75 -7.44
N ARG A 87 -1.14 6.99 -8.53
CA ARG A 87 -1.67 7.49 -9.80
C ARG A 87 -1.26 6.53 -10.91
N ILE A 88 -2.23 6.08 -11.68
CA ILE A 88 -2.09 5.16 -12.80
C ILE A 88 -2.46 5.95 -14.04
N GLU A 89 -1.54 6.06 -15.00
CA GLU A 89 -1.71 6.86 -16.21
C GLU A 89 -1.34 6.02 -17.44
N PRO A 90 -1.94 6.27 -18.62
CA PRO A 90 -1.42 5.71 -19.87
C PRO A 90 0.06 6.02 -20.07
N GLY A 91 0.83 5.02 -20.49
CA GLY A 91 2.25 5.14 -20.80
C GLY A 91 2.52 5.77 -22.17
N GLU A 92 3.80 5.89 -22.52
CA GLU A 92 4.22 6.44 -23.82
C GLU A 92 3.94 5.48 -24.98
N LYS A 93 3.95 4.16 -24.73
CA LYS A 93 3.63 3.16 -25.75
C LYS A 93 2.24 2.56 -25.55
N PRO A 94 1.61 2.04 -26.62
CA PRO A 94 0.29 1.42 -26.53
C PRO A 94 0.23 0.30 -25.49
N GLY A 95 -0.75 0.40 -24.58
CA GLY A 95 -0.99 -0.58 -23.51
C GLY A 95 -0.01 -0.52 -22.34
N GLU A 96 1.03 0.32 -22.39
CA GLU A 96 1.87 0.60 -21.23
C GLU A 96 1.10 1.46 -20.22
N LEU A 97 1.44 1.32 -18.95
CA LEU A 97 0.95 2.19 -17.88
C LEU A 97 2.12 2.77 -17.11
N ARG A 98 2.02 4.05 -16.74
CA ARG A 98 2.91 4.68 -15.78
C ARG A 98 2.21 4.70 -14.42
N VAL A 99 2.82 4.08 -13.42
CA VAL A 99 2.32 4.08 -12.04
C VAL A 99 3.23 4.93 -11.18
N ILE A 100 2.65 5.92 -10.51
CA ILE A 100 3.37 6.91 -9.70
C ILE A 100 2.84 6.81 -8.27
N HIS A 101 3.76 6.81 -7.32
CA HIS A 101 3.48 6.81 -5.89
C HIS A 101 4.06 8.07 -5.27
N GLU A 102 3.20 8.90 -4.70
CA GLU A 102 3.58 10.18 -4.11
C GLU A 102 3.23 10.20 -2.62
N LEU A 103 4.23 10.49 -1.77
CA LEU A 103 3.99 10.67 -0.34
C LEU A 103 3.23 11.99 -0.12
N ILE A 104 2.01 11.90 0.39
CA ILE A 104 1.13 13.05 0.64
C ILE A 104 1.32 13.59 2.05
N ARG A 105 1.32 12.69 3.05
CA ARG A 105 1.54 13.04 4.47
C ARG A 105 2.23 11.89 5.19
N SER A 106 3.06 12.22 6.17
CA SER A 106 3.58 11.26 7.13
C SER A 106 3.42 11.78 8.55
N ARG A 107 3.28 10.87 9.52
CA ARG A 107 3.26 11.16 10.94
C ARG A 107 4.08 10.11 11.67
N ALA A 108 4.90 10.54 12.62
CA ALA A 108 5.47 9.60 13.58
C ALA A 108 4.29 8.92 14.30
N ALA A 109 4.16 7.62 14.12
CA ALA A 109 3.34 6.84 15.01
C ALA A 109 4.12 6.73 16.32
N GLY A 110 3.46 6.77 17.49
CA GLY A 110 4.12 6.54 18.78
C GLY A 110 4.74 5.14 18.89
N ASP A 111 4.83 4.54 20.07
CA ASP A 111 5.39 3.20 20.28
C ASP A 111 4.52 2.05 19.69
N ALA A 112 4.12 2.15 18.42
CA ALA A 112 3.50 1.10 17.63
C ALA A 112 4.46 -0.10 17.40
N LYS A 113 5.75 0.08 17.69
CA LYS A 113 6.77 -0.98 17.66
C LYS A 113 6.39 -2.18 18.54
N GLU A 114 5.77 -1.95 19.71
CA GLU A 114 5.31 -3.06 20.57
C GLU A 114 4.06 -3.79 20.03
N LEU A 115 3.32 -3.19 19.09
CA LEU A 115 2.09 -3.78 18.53
C LEU A 115 2.39 -4.81 17.43
N VAL A 116 3.57 -4.72 16.80
CA VAL A 116 3.98 -5.55 15.66
C VAL A 116 4.97 -6.65 16.08
N ASP A 117 5.89 -6.38 17.02
CA ASP A 117 7.00 -7.31 17.36
C ASP A 117 6.66 -8.35 18.45
N ALA A 118 5.68 -8.11 19.33
CA ALA A 118 5.45 -8.95 20.52
C ALA A 118 4.74 -10.31 20.26
N ALA A 119 4.37 -10.61 19.02
CA ALA A 119 3.43 -11.69 18.68
C ALA A 119 4.03 -12.83 17.82
N ALA A 120 5.35 -13.05 17.87
CA ALA A 120 6.00 -14.14 17.13
C ALA A 120 5.72 -15.56 17.68
N ALA A 121 5.00 -15.71 18.80
CA ALA A 121 5.00 -16.96 19.57
C ALA A 121 3.72 -17.83 19.48
N GLU A 122 2.49 -17.30 19.49
CA GLU A 122 1.30 -18.18 19.63
C GLU A 122 0.01 -17.66 18.92
N VAL A 123 -0.41 -18.39 17.87
CA VAL A 123 -1.73 -18.43 17.18
C VAL A 123 -2.04 -17.37 16.07
N SER A 124 -2.78 -17.85 15.06
CA SER A 124 -2.89 -17.43 13.65
C SER A 124 -3.17 -15.95 13.34
N GLY A 125 -2.22 -15.32 12.67
CA GLY A 125 -2.41 -14.72 11.35
C GLY A 125 -3.71 -13.99 11.02
N ALA A 126 -3.80 -12.69 11.34
CA ALA A 126 -4.84 -11.83 10.80
C ALA A 126 -4.38 -11.16 9.49
N PRO A 127 -5.18 -11.14 8.42
CA PRO A 127 -4.84 -10.37 7.23
C PRO A 127 -4.92 -8.87 7.50
N ARG A 128 -4.03 -8.11 6.87
CA ARG A 128 -4.02 -6.65 6.84
C ARG A 128 -4.57 -6.14 5.51
N CYS A 129 -5.39 -5.11 5.54
CA CYS A 129 -5.91 -4.50 4.32
C CYS A 129 -4.78 -3.73 3.59
N SER A 130 -4.54 -4.04 2.32
CA SER A 130 -3.49 -3.38 1.51
C SER A 130 -3.71 -1.89 1.22
N ILE A 131 -4.91 -1.37 1.50
CA ILE A 131 -5.25 0.03 1.22
C ILE A 131 -5.29 0.87 2.49
N CYS A 132 -6.00 0.42 3.54
CA CYS A 132 -6.14 1.20 4.78
C CYS A 132 -5.30 0.69 5.96
N ASN A 133 -4.56 -0.42 5.81
CA ASN A 133 -3.83 -1.09 6.88
C ASN A 133 -4.68 -1.54 8.09
N ALA A 134 -6.01 -1.59 7.96
CA ALA A 134 -6.86 -2.22 8.97
C ALA A 134 -6.55 -3.72 9.07
N VAL A 135 -6.57 -4.27 10.27
CA VAL A 135 -6.30 -5.69 10.56
C VAL A 135 -7.61 -6.40 10.89
N LYS A 136 -7.79 -7.62 10.38
CA LYS A 136 -9.00 -8.41 10.61
C LYS A 136 -8.88 -9.23 11.91
N LEU A 137 -9.65 -8.86 12.93
CA LEU A 137 -9.78 -9.65 14.16
C LEU A 137 -11.17 -10.28 14.21
N GLY A 138 -11.23 -11.62 14.19
CA GLY A 138 -12.49 -12.32 13.96
C GLY A 138 -13.10 -11.91 12.62
N ASP A 139 -14.34 -11.42 12.63
CA ASP A 139 -15.04 -10.91 11.43
C ASP A 139 -15.00 -9.38 11.29
N VAL A 140 -14.26 -8.69 12.15
CA VAL A 140 -14.25 -7.23 12.21
C VAL A 140 -12.88 -6.69 11.78
N TRP A 141 -12.90 -5.62 10.98
CA TRP A 141 -11.71 -4.89 10.58
C TRP A 141 -11.47 -3.71 11.50
N HIS A 142 -10.28 -3.66 12.10
CA HIS A 142 -9.90 -2.60 13.02
C HIS A 142 -8.72 -1.80 12.47
N ASP A 143 -8.81 -0.48 12.56
CA ASP A 143 -7.62 0.35 12.41
C ASP A 143 -6.69 0.12 13.62
N VAL A 144 -5.46 -0.26 13.34
CA VAL A 144 -4.41 -0.51 14.35
C VAL A 144 -4.17 0.70 15.26
N TYR A 145 -4.42 1.91 14.78
CA TYR A 145 -4.27 3.14 15.57
C TYR A 145 -5.52 3.49 16.38
N ALA A 146 -6.70 3.08 15.94
CA ALA A 146 -7.95 3.27 16.68
C ALA A 146 -8.13 2.25 17.81
N ARG A 147 -7.48 1.09 17.71
CA ARG A 147 -7.43 0.07 18.76
C ARG A 147 -6.01 -0.50 18.87
N PRO A 148 -5.08 0.15 19.57
CA PRO A 148 -3.71 -0.32 19.71
C PRO A 148 -3.62 -1.48 20.71
N GLU A 149 -4.09 -2.67 20.35
CA GLU A 149 -3.86 -3.91 21.11
C GLU A 149 -2.53 -4.56 20.72
N LYS A 150 -1.76 -5.07 21.69
CA LYS A 150 -0.43 -5.70 21.51
C LYS A 150 -0.40 -7.00 20.68
N LYS A 151 -1.47 -7.32 19.94
CA LYS A 151 -1.73 -8.65 19.35
C LYS A 151 -1.97 -8.64 17.84
N PHE A 152 -1.61 -7.58 17.11
CA PHE A 152 -1.80 -7.56 15.65
C PHE A 152 -0.64 -8.22 14.90
N PHE A 153 -0.71 -9.53 14.74
CA PHE A 153 0.16 -10.24 13.81
C PHE A 153 -0.44 -10.24 12.39
N VAL A 154 0.36 -9.87 11.39
CA VAL A 154 -0.02 -9.89 9.98
C VAL A 154 0.47 -11.18 9.34
N SER A 155 -0.45 -12.08 8.97
CA SER A 155 -0.11 -13.28 8.18
C SER A 155 -0.10 -13.06 6.67
N GLY A 156 -0.65 -11.94 6.22
CA GLY A 156 -0.80 -11.64 4.80
C GLY A 156 -1.63 -10.40 4.55
N TYR A 157 -1.84 -10.14 3.27
CA TYR A 157 -2.54 -8.95 2.78
C TYR A 157 -3.83 -9.33 2.07
N ALA A 158 -4.83 -8.45 2.18
CA ALA A 158 -6.19 -8.64 1.69
C ALA A 158 -6.87 -7.28 1.44
N LEU A 159 -8.16 -7.26 1.10
CA LEU A 159 -8.97 -6.04 1.06
C LEU A 159 -10.14 -6.11 2.04
N CYS A 160 -10.29 -5.09 2.88
CA CYS A 160 -11.48 -4.99 3.72
C CYS A 160 -12.70 -4.63 2.84
N PRO A 161 -13.94 -4.99 3.25
CA PRO A 161 -15.15 -4.70 2.47
C PRO A 161 -15.27 -3.22 2.09
N SER A 162 -14.86 -2.34 3.00
CA SER A 162 -14.90 -0.89 2.78
C SER A 162 -13.85 -0.38 1.78
N CYS A 163 -12.79 -1.12 1.48
CA CYS A 163 -11.80 -0.76 0.44
C CYS A 163 -12.03 -1.53 -0.86
N SER A 164 -12.69 -2.69 -0.82
CA SER A 164 -12.98 -3.51 -2.00
C SER A 164 -13.99 -2.86 -2.96
N GLN A 165 -14.89 -2.01 -2.43
CA GLN A 165 -15.87 -1.27 -3.21
C GLN A 165 -15.24 0.05 -3.65
N HIS A 166 -14.50 0.01 -4.76
CA HIS A 166 -13.71 1.15 -5.22
C HIS A 166 -14.59 2.27 -5.80
N ASP A 167 -14.56 3.43 -5.14
CA ASP A 167 -14.95 4.73 -5.67
C ASP A 167 -13.82 5.70 -5.26
N PRO A 168 -13.01 6.23 -6.20
CA PRO A 168 -11.85 7.05 -5.88
C PRO A 168 -12.15 8.22 -4.95
N ALA A 169 -13.23 8.98 -5.20
CA ALA A 169 -13.56 10.15 -4.40
C ALA A 169 -13.95 9.77 -2.97
N ARG A 170 -14.75 8.71 -2.81
CA ARG A 170 -15.12 8.20 -1.48
C ARG A 170 -13.93 7.56 -0.76
N GLN A 171 -13.05 6.91 -1.51
CA GLN A 171 -11.85 6.31 -0.97
C GLN A 171 -10.90 7.38 -0.44
N ASP A 172 -10.70 8.47 -1.17
CA ASP A 172 -9.81 9.56 -0.75
C ASP A 172 -10.32 10.23 0.53
N ASP A 173 -11.59 10.61 0.58
CA ASP A 173 -12.22 11.19 1.78
C ASP A 173 -12.09 10.25 3.00
N LYS A 174 -12.31 8.95 2.79
CA LYS A 174 -12.15 7.94 3.83
C LYS A 174 -10.69 7.84 4.30
N MET A 175 -9.73 7.80 3.38
CA MET A 175 -8.31 7.65 3.72
C MET A 175 -7.79 8.88 4.47
N LEU A 176 -8.22 10.08 4.08
CA LEU A 176 -7.92 11.30 4.83
C LEU A 176 -8.43 11.21 6.27
N ARG A 177 -9.68 10.78 6.48
CA ARG A 177 -10.24 10.59 7.84
C ARG A 177 -9.49 9.54 8.65
N ILE A 178 -9.17 8.40 8.03
CA ILE A 178 -8.41 7.32 8.64
C ILE A 178 -7.02 7.82 9.07
N PHE A 179 -6.33 8.54 8.19
CA PHE A 179 -5.01 9.06 8.45
C PHE A 179 -5.03 10.17 9.51
N ASP A 180 -6.04 11.04 9.48
CA ASP A 180 -6.18 12.11 10.47
C ASP A 180 -6.48 11.58 11.88
N ALA A 181 -7.08 10.39 11.99
CA ALA A 181 -7.31 9.68 13.25
C ALA A 181 -6.05 9.02 13.83
N VAL A 182 -4.93 8.97 13.09
CA VAL A 182 -3.65 8.48 13.64
C VAL A 182 -3.19 9.43 14.75
N PRO A 183 -3.00 8.94 15.98
CA PRO A 183 -2.56 9.78 17.10
C PRO A 183 -1.21 10.44 16.79
N ALA A 184 -1.12 11.75 17.04
CA ALA A 184 0.16 12.42 17.05
C ALA A 184 0.99 11.89 18.23
N ARG A 185 2.30 11.66 18.02
CA ARG A 185 3.23 11.38 19.10
C ARG A 185 3.15 12.55 20.10
N SER A 186 2.82 12.29 21.38
CA SER A 186 2.99 13.30 22.41
C SER A 186 4.47 13.43 22.68
N ASP A 187 5.04 14.62 22.48
CA ASP A 187 6.39 14.93 22.95
C ASP A 187 6.39 14.74 24.48
N ARG A 188 6.96 13.62 24.94
CA ARG A 188 7.27 13.34 26.34
C ARG A 188 8.73 12.96 26.43
#